data_AF-A0A857JDS4-F1
#
_entry.id   AF-A0A857JDS4-F1
#
_cell.length_a   1.000
_cell.length_b   1.000
_cell.length_c   1.000
_cell.angle_alpha   90.00
_cell.angle_beta   90.00
_cell.angle_gamma   90.00
#
_symmetry.space_group_name_H-M   'P 1'
#
loop_
_entity.id
_entity.type
_entity.pdbx_description
1 polymer ?
#
loop_
_entity_poly.entity_id
_entity_poly.type
_entity_poly.pdbx_seq_one_letter_code
_entity_poly.pdbx_strand_id
1 'polypeptide(L)'
;MSLTLQHKDSPLPGLASGLAAGLIGAVAMTAFQALLARASITSGVSGRPSTEKAADQAARLTTGHSLPRSALPVAGEAVHYLIGSLVGGAYGMAAGLVPQVTAVRGAAFGWVAATVVDETLVPAFGFGDPFWKAPLISHPYSYVSHTVFGMSTEAARKLFLPFFRDVKTGIGIVRNGEQPARLQTEGSTRWRTLGLAFLLGATAGPRTNAPLATVSWAARLGLVDVSGSPLAFLSSKAAVGVLSPMAIGELVADKLPSTPSRTEPLGVGARAVSGAISGAALAGGRSPSAALAGAAGAVAATYLGYLLRTRLSRAVGRDWPVAATEDLLAFGGAALVCLAAIAPQDQDRGA
;
A
#
# COMPACT_ATOMS: atom_id res chain seq x y z
N MET A 1 -20.00 -1.44 40.01
CA MET A 1 -18.59 -1.45 39.58
C MET A 1 -18.52 -2.23 38.27
N SER A 2 -18.86 -1.54 37.17
CA SER A 2 -18.96 -2.16 35.85
C SER A 2 -17.56 -2.43 35.32
N LEU A 3 -17.23 -3.71 35.19
CA LEU A 3 -16.09 -4.17 34.42
C LEU A 3 -16.36 -3.81 32.96
N THR A 4 -15.84 -2.66 32.55
CA THR A 4 -15.66 -2.31 31.16
C THR A 4 -14.82 -3.42 30.56
N LEU A 5 -15.47 -4.33 29.82
CA LEU A 5 -14.80 -5.25 28.91
C LEU A 5 -13.94 -4.37 27.99
N GLN A 6 -12.66 -4.25 28.32
CA GLN A 6 -11.66 -3.69 27.43
C GLN A 6 -11.80 -4.48 26.13
N HIS A 7 -12.41 -3.84 25.12
CA HIS A 7 -12.45 -4.37 23.78
C HIS A 7 -10.98 -4.52 23.39
N LYS A 8 -10.45 -5.74 23.45
CA LYS A 8 -9.07 -6.03 23.08
C LYS A 8 -8.99 -5.71 21.59
N ASP A 9 -8.51 -4.52 21.26
CA ASP A 9 -8.47 -4.03 19.89
C ASP A 9 -7.83 -5.11 19.02
N SER A 10 -8.59 -5.61 18.04
CA SER A 10 -8.07 -6.68 17.18
C SER A 10 -6.73 -6.26 16.58
N PRO A 11 -5.75 -7.17 16.48
CA PRO A 11 -4.41 -6.83 15.98
C PRO A 11 -4.40 -6.47 14.49
N LEU A 12 -5.51 -6.64 13.78
CA LEU A 12 -5.61 -6.52 12.32
C LEU A 12 -5.23 -5.14 11.77
N PRO A 13 -5.71 -4.00 12.32
CA PRO A 13 -5.28 -2.68 11.83
C PRO A 13 -3.79 -2.43 12.10
N GLY A 14 -3.28 -2.95 13.22
CA GLY A 14 -1.85 -2.91 13.55
C GLY A 14 -1.02 -3.68 12.52
N LEU A 15 -1.41 -4.92 12.22
CA LEU A 15 -0.77 -5.75 11.19
C LEU A 15 -0.82 -5.08 9.80
N ALA A 16 -1.99 -4.63 9.35
CA ALA A 16 -2.16 -4.04 8.03
C ALA A 16 -1.38 -2.73 7.86
N SER A 17 -1.44 -1.84 8.84
CA SER A 17 -0.63 -0.61 8.86
C SER A 17 0.86 -0.94 8.93
N GLY A 18 1.24 -1.97 9.69
CA GLY A 18 2.61 -2.47 9.79
C GLY A 18 3.17 -2.99 8.46
N LEU A 19 2.39 -3.80 7.71
CA LEU A 19 2.80 -4.32 6.41
C LEU A 19 3.09 -3.18 5.43
N ALA A 20 2.16 -2.23 5.30
CA ALA A 20 2.33 -1.04 4.46
C ALA A 20 3.52 -0.19 4.92
N ALA A 21 3.68 0.00 6.23
CA ALA A 21 4.76 0.81 6.80
C ALA A 21 6.14 0.15 6.71
N GLY A 22 6.21 -1.18 6.77
CA GLY A 22 7.44 -1.94 6.58
C GLY A 22 7.98 -1.79 5.17
N LEU A 23 7.09 -1.79 4.17
CA LEU A 23 7.46 -1.49 2.78
C LEU A 23 8.04 -0.07 2.66
N ILE A 24 7.41 0.94 3.26
CA ILE A 24 7.93 2.32 3.26
C ILE A 24 9.28 2.40 3.97
N GLY A 25 9.44 1.71 5.10
CA GLY A 25 10.72 1.64 5.82
C GLY A 25 11.83 1.05 4.96
N ALA A 26 11.54 -0.04 4.23
CA ALA A 26 12.51 -0.68 3.35
C ALA A 26 12.91 0.25 2.20
N VAL A 27 11.95 0.93 1.56
CA VAL A 27 12.23 1.93 0.51
C VAL A 27 13.10 3.08 1.06
N ALA A 28 12.78 3.59 2.25
CA ALA A 28 13.55 4.66 2.89
C ALA A 28 14.99 4.22 3.20
N MET A 29 15.17 3.00 3.71
CA MET A 29 16.48 2.42 3.95
C MET A 29 17.27 2.23 2.65
N THR A 30 16.65 1.71 1.58
CA THR A 30 17.30 1.59 0.27
C THR A 30 17.77 2.94 -0.26
N ALA A 31 16.93 3.97 -0.14
CA ALA A 31 17.29 5.34 -0.54
C ALA A 31 18.47 5.89 0.28
N PHE A 32 18.47 5.64 1.59
CA PHE A 32 19.56 6.02 2.48
C PHE A 32 20.87 5.31 2.13
N GLN A 33 20.84 4.00 1.89
CA GLN A 33 22.00 3.24 1.47
C GLN A 33 22.53 3.69 0.10
N ALA A 34 21.64 4.04 -0.84
CA ALA A 34 22.03 4.62 -2.12
C ALA A 34 22.72 5.98 -1.96
N LEU A 35 22.32 6.79 -0.97
CA LEU A 35 22.98 8.05 -0.64
C LEU A 35 24.38 7.81 -0.06
N LEU A 36 24.52 6.87 0.89
CA LEU A 36 25.82 6.49 1.45
C LEU A 36 26.77 5.97 0.37
N ALA A 37 26.27 5.12 -0.54
CA ALA A 37 27.05 4.59 -1.64
C ALA A 37 27.57 5.69 -2.59
N ARG A 38 26.78 6.75 -2.84
CA ARG A 38 27.23 7.93 -3.61
C ARG A 38 28.35 8.70 -2.92
N ALA A 39 28.43 8.61 -1.59
CA ALA A 39 29.53 9.15 -0.80
C ALA A 39 30.66 8.12 -0.56
N SER A 40 30.68 7.02 -1.30
CA SER A 40 31.66 5.93 -1.17
C SER A 40 31.67 5.23 0.20
N ILE A 41 30.59 5.35 0.98
CA ILE A 41 30.39 4.64 2.24
C ILE A 41 29.59 3.38 1.95
N THR A 42 30.21 2.22 2.09
CA THR A 42 29.57 0.91 1.87
C THR A 42 29.76 -0.01 3.08
N SER A 43 29.02 -1.11 3.15
CA SER A 43 29.14 -2.10 4.22
C SER A 43 30.47 -2.87 4.21
N GLY A 44 31.29 -2.72 3.16
CA GLY A 44 32.51 -3.51 2.98
C GLY A 44 32.26 -5.00 2.63
N VAL A 45 31.01 -5.46 2.63
CA VAL A 45 30.65 -6.84 2.27
C VAL A 45 30.83 -7.05 0.78
N SER A 46 31.66 -8.03 0.41
CA SER A 46 31.91 -8.41 -0.98
C SER A 46 30.98 -9.55 -1.44
N GLY A 47 30.70 -9.60 -2.73
CA GLY A 47 29.94 -10.68 -3.36
C GLY A 47 28.46 -10.36 -3.56
N ARG A 48 27.67 -11.39 -3.84
CA ARG A 48 26.24 -11.25 -4.12
C ARG A 48 25.47 -10.84 -2.84
N PRO A 49 24.57 -9.85 -2.89
CA PRO A 49 23.68 -9.50 -1.79
C PRO A 49 22.92 -10.72 -1.24
N SER A 50 22.67 -10.72 0.07
CA SER A 50 21.94 -11.79 0.76
C SER A 50 20.54 -12.02 0.16
N THR A 51 19.87 -10.93 -0.21
CA THR A 51 18.52 -10.97 -0.80
C THR A 51 18.51 -11.59 -2.21
N GLU A 52 19.57 -11.40 -3.01
CA GLU A 52 19.71 -12.10 -4.29
C GLU A 52 19.92 -13.60 -4.11
N LYS A 53 20.71 -14.01 -3.11
CA LYS A 53 20.92 -15.43 -2.80
C LYS A 53 19.62 -16.08 -2.32
N ALA A 54 18.86 -15.37 -1.48
CA ALA A 54 17.55 -15.81 -1.01
C ALA A 54 16.55 -15.96 -2.16
N ALA A 55 16.47 -14.97 -3.06
CA ALA A 55 15.61 -15.03 -4.24
C ALA A 55 15.94 -16.21 -5.16
N ASP A 56 17.24 -16.42 -5.40
CA ASP A 56 17.76 -17.48 -6.25
C ASP A 56 17.55 -18.88 -5.63
N GLN A 57 17.68 -19.01 -4.30
CA GLN A 57 17.31 -20.25 -3.60
C GLN A 57 15.80 -20.52 -3.67
N ALA A 58 14.95 -19.50 -3.48
CA ALA A 58 13.51 -19.65 -3.60
C ALA A 58 13.10 -20.10 -5.02
N ALA A 59 13.73 -19.55 -6.06
CA ALA A 59 13.52 -19.98 -7.44
C ALA A 59 13.96 -21.44 -7.66
N ARG A 60 15.12 -21.84 -7.13
CA ARG A 60 15.58 -23.24 -7.19
C ARG A 60 14.61 -24.20 -6.52
N LEU A 61 14.07 -23.84 -5.36
CA LEU A 61 13.13 -24.68 -4.61
C LEU A 61 11.77 -24.81 -5.30
N THR A 62 11.32 -23.77 -6.01
CA THR A 62 9.97 -23.74 -6.61
C THR A 62 9.96 -24.20 -8.07
N THR A 63 11.03 -23.94 -8.83
CA THR A 63 11.10 -24.20 -10.27
C THR A 63 12.15 -25.24 -10.65
N GLY A 64 12.99 -25.67 -9.71
CA GLY A 64 14.16 -26.51 -9.97
C GLY A 64 15.35 -25.79 -10.61
N HIS A 65 15.22 -24.50 -10.96
CA HIS A 65 16.21 -23.76 -11.73
C HIS A 65 16.68 -22.49 -11.00
N SER A 66 17.93 -22.10 -11.26
CA SER A 66 18.49 -20.85 -10.76
C SER A 66 17.99 -19.66 -11.58
N LEU A 67 17.93 -18.48 -10.96
CA LEU A 67 17.58 -17.26 -11.68
C LEU A 67 18.71 -16.84 -12.63
N PRO A 68 18.39 -16.32 -13.82
CA PRO A 68 19.38 -15.73 -14.71
C PRO A 68 20.03 -14.51 -14.03
N ARG A 69 21.32 -14.27 -14.29
CA ARG A 69 22.09 -13.19 -13.63
C ARG A 69 21.47 -11.80 -13.81
N SER A 70 20.80 -11.56 -14.93
CA SER A 70 20.10 -10.30 -15.20
C SER A 70 18.87 -10.07 -14.31
N ALA A 71 18.22 -11.14 -13.83
CA ALA A 71 17.03 -11.05 -12.98
C ALA A 71 17.36 -11.00 -11.48
N LEU A 72 18.59 -11.37 -11.10
CA LEU A 72 19.00 -11.46 -9.70
C LEU A 72 18.82 -10.14 -8.92
N PRO A 73 19.27 -8.97 -9.40
CA PRO A 73 19.16 -7.73 -8.62
C PRO A 73 17.71 -7.38 -8.28
N VAL A 74 16.80 -7.60 -9.22
CA VAL A 74 15.38 -7.24 -9.06
C VAL A 74 14.66 -8.25 -8.20
N ALA A 75 14.96 -9.53 -8.37
CA ALA A 75 14.44 -10.56 -7.49
C ALA A 75 14.93 -10.35 -6.05
N GLY A 76 16.19 -9.92 -5.87
CA GLY A 76 16.74 -9.52 -4.58
C GLY A 76 16.04 -8.28 -4.00
N GLU A 77 15.77 -7.25 -4.79
CA GLU A 77 15.02 -6.07 -4.35
C GLU A 77 13.57 -6.42 -3.95
N ALA A 78 12.91 -7.31 -4.70
CA ALA A 78 11.57 -7.80 -4.36
C ALA A 78 11.57 -8.59 -3.04
N VAL A 79 12.56 -9.46 -2.82
CA VAL A 79 12.73 -10.15 -1.53
C VAL A 79 12.97 -9.14 -0.41
N HIS A 80 13.78 -8.11 -0.64
CA HIS A 80 14.06 -7.08 0.36
C HIS A 80 12.78 -6.35 0.81
N TYR A 81 11.97 -5.88 -0.15
CA TYR A 81 10.72 -5.20 0.14
C TYR A 81 9.66 -6.12 0.76
N LEU A 82 9.61 -7.39 0.34
CA LEU A 82 8.72 -8.38 0.93
C LEU A 82 9.08 -8.64 2.40
N ILE A 83 10.36 -8.90 2.70
CA ILE A 83 10.82 -9.09 4.07
C ILE A 83 10.57 -7.83 4.89
N GLY A 84 10.94 -6.65 4.39
CA GLY A 84 10.67 -5.37 5.08
C GLY A 84 9.20 -5.17 5.41
N SER A 85 8.29 -5.47 4.46
CA SER A 85 6.83 -5.46 4.69
C SER A 85 6.43 -6.44 5.79
N LEU A 86 6.86 -7.71 5.72
CA LEU A 86 6.52 -8.73 6.72
C LEU A 86 7.03 -8.38 8.13
N VAL A 87 8.28 -7.93 8.26
CA VAL A 87 8.85 -7.50 9.54
C VAL A 87 8.09 -6.27 10.07
N GLY A 88 7.74 -5.32 9.20
CA GLY A 88 6.87 -4.19 9.56
C GLY A 88 5.48 -4.63 10.02
N GLY A 89 4.90 -5.66 9.40
CA GLY A 89 3.63 -6.27 9.82
C GLY A 89 3.69 -6.85 11.23
N ALA A 90 4.74 -7.61 11.53
CA ALA A 90 5.00 -8.12 12.87
C ALA A 90 5.17 -6.98 13.88
N TYR A 91 5.91 -5.92 13.52
CA TYR A 91 6.04 -4.71 14.33
C TYR A 91 4.71 -4.02 14.59
N GLY A 92 3.89 -3.81 13.56
CA GLY A 92 2.61 -3.13 13.69
C GLY A 92 1.60 -3.92 14.52
N MET A 93 1.62 -5.24 14.41
CA MET A 93 0.87 -6.14 15.30
C MET A 93 1.35 -5.99 16.76
N ALA A 94 2.66 -6.09 17.00
CA ALA A 94 3.25 -5.98 18.33
C ALA A 94 3.01 -4.61 18.97
N ALA A 95 3.13 -3.53 18.20
CA ALA A 95 2.88 -2.15 18.64
C ALA A 95 1.43 -1.92 19.12
N GLY A 96 0.46 -2.68 18.60
CA GLY A 96 -0.92 -2.65 19.07
C GLY A 96 -1.15 -3.40 20.40
N LEU A 97 -0.25 -4.32 20.75
CA LEU A 97 -0.35 -5.16 21.95
C LEU A 97 0.51 -4.63 23.10
N VAL A 98 1.69 -4.08 22.78
CA VAL A 98 2.70 -3.67 23.75
C VAL A 98 3.21 -2.28 23.35
N PRO A 99 2.69 -1.18 23.95
CA PRO A 99 3.05 0.19 23.58
C PRO A 99 4.56 0.48 23.63
N GLN A 100 5.29 -0.20 24.51
CA GLN A 100 6.74 -0.11 24.66
C GLN A 100 7.51 -0.48 23.39
N VAL A 101 6.92 -1.28 22.49
CA VAL A 101 7.52 -1.65 21.20
C VAL A 101 7.77 -0.42 20.32
N THR A 102 6.98 0.64 20.49
CA THR A 102 7.12 1.90 19.74
C THR A 102 8.13 2.87 20.35
N ALA A 103 8.86 2.46 21.40
CA ALA A 103 9.88 3.27 22.05
C ALA A 103 10.93 3.80 21.05
N VAL A 104 11.49 4.97 21.37
CA VAL A 104 12.50 5.64 20.54
C VAL A 104 12.04 5.81 19.08
N ARG A 105 10.73 6.01 18.88
CA ARG A 105 10.11 6.22 17.56
C ARG A 105 10.45 5.11 16.55
N GLY A 106 10.57 3.87 17.00
CA GLY A 106 10.85 2.70 16.13
C GLY A 106 12.33 2.39 15.92
N ALA A 107 13.27 3.20 16.42
CA ALA A 107 14.70 2.92 16.30
C ALA A 107 15.11 1.60 16.99
N ALA A 108 14.58 1.35 18.20
CA ALA A 108 14.84 0.11 18.93
C ALA A 108 14.37 -1.13 18.13
N PHE A 109 13.21 -1.04 17.49
CA PHE A 109 12.73 -2.07 16.57
C PHE A 109 13.68 -2.27 15.38
N GLY A 110 14.20 -1.17 14.81
CA GLY A 110 15.23 -1.23 13.78
C GLY A 110 16.45 -2.05 14.22
N TRP A 111 16.99 -1.79 15.40
CA TRP A 111 18.13 -2.55 15.93
C TRP A 111 17.81 -4.03 16.14
N VAL A 112 16.63 -4.34 16.68
CA VAL A 112 16.16 -5.73 16.80
C VAL A 112 16.06 -6.39 15.42
N ALA A 113 15.54 -5.68 14.42
CA ALA A 113 15.48 -6.17 13.05
C ALA A 113 16.88 -6.43 12.47
N ALA A 114 17.86 -5.54 12.69
CA ALA A 114 19.25 -5.78 12.28
C ALA A 114 19.84 -7.03 12.95
N THR A 115 19.68 -7.18 14.26
CA THR A 115 20.21 -8.35 14.98
C THR A 115 19.55 -9.65 14.52
N VAL A 116 18.23 -9.66 14.39
CA VAL A 116 17.49 -10.88 14.03
C VAL A 116 17.67 -11.21 12.56
N VAL A 117 17.49 -10.25 11.65
CA VAL A 117 17.54 -10.52 10.21
C VAL A 117 18.97 -10.63 9.73
N ASP A 118 19.79 -9.59 9.91
CA ASP A 118 21.11 -9.51 9.29
C ASP A 118 22.18 -10.32 10.03
N GLU A 119 22.18 -10.29 11.37
CA GLU A 119 23.23 -10.95 12.16
C GLU A 119 22.90 -12.41 12.50
N THR A 120 21.62 -12.81 12.41
CA THR A 120 21.17 -14.17 12.79
C THR A 120 20.61 -14.95 11.62
N LEU A 121 19.50 -14.52 11.02
CA LEU A 121 18.80 -15.31 9.99
C LEU A 121 19.61 -15.39 8.70
N VAL A 122 20.15 -14.27 8.21
CA VAL A 122 20.95 -14.24 6.97
C VAL A 122 22.14 -15.21 7.05
N PRO A 123 22.96 -15.25 8.11
CA PRO A 123 24.01 -16.25 8.26
C PRO A 123 23.49 -17.67 8.49
N ALA A 124 22.43 -17.85 9.30
CA ALA A 124 21.86 -19.16 9.60
C ALA A 124 21.34 -19.89 8.34
N PHE A 125 20.84 -19.14 7.36
CA PHE A 125 20.42 -19.67 6.06
C PHE A 125 21.54 -19.70 5.01
N GLY A 126 22.78 -19.32 5.35
CA GLY A 126 23.92 -19.32 4.43
C GLY A 126 23.89 -18.20 3.38
N PHE A 127 23.14 -17.13 3.62
CA PHE A 127 23.05 -15.98 2.71
C PHE A 127 24.12 -14.91 2.97
N GLY A 128 24.75 -14.92 4.15
CA GLY A 128 25.82 -14.01 4.51
C GLY A 128 26.83 -14.66 5.44
N ASP A 129 27.93 -13.96 5.68
CA ASP A 129 28.92 -14.38 6.66
C ASP A 129 28.40 -14.11 8.08
N PRO A 130 28.72 -14.98 9.06
CA PRO A 130 28.37 -14.74 10.45
C PRO A 130 29.11 -13.52 10.99
N PHE A 131 28.61 -12.95 12.09
CA PHE A 131 29.09 -11.66 12.59
C PHE A 131 30.61 -11.60 12.85
N TRP A 132 31.24 -12.72 13.22
CA TRP A 132 32.69 -12.80 13.47
C TRP A 132 33.57 -12.90 12.22
N LYS A 133 32.97 -13.12 11.03
CA LYS A 133 33.67 -13.16 9.74
C LYS A 133 33.37 -11.95 8.86
N ALA A 134 32.27 -11.25 9.14
CA ALA A 134 31.88 -10.08 8.39
C ALA A 134 32.87 -8.91 8.60
N PRO A 135 33.01 -8.00 7.62
CA PRO A 135 33.83 -6.80 7.77
C PRO A 135 33.36 -5.94 8.96
N LEU A 136 34.26 -5.42 9.78
CA LEU A 136 33.89 -4.64 10.97
C LEU A 136 32.97 -3.45 10.68
N ILE A 137 33.08 -2.84 9.50
CA ILE A 137 32.23 -1.70 9.09
C ILE A 137 30.79 -2.13 8.74
N SER A 138 30.54 -3.41 8.42
CA SER A 138 29.21 -3.88 8.04
C SER A 138 28.21 -3.81 9.18
N HIS A 139 28.65 -3.99 10.43
CA HIS A 139 27.78 -3.93 11.61
C HIS A 139 27.23 -2.52 11.83
N PRO A 140 28.03 -1.47 12.09
CA PRO A 140 27.49 -0.12 12.28
C PRO A 140 26.72 0.35 11.04
N TYR A 141 27.15 -0.05 9.83
CA TYR A 141 26.41 0.21 8.60
C TYR A 141 24.99 -0.41 8.63
N SER A 142 24.86 -1.68 9.02
CA SER A 142 23.57 -2.36 9.12
C SER A 142 22.68 -1.73 10.19
N TYR A 143 23.20 -1.50 11.41
CA TYR A 143 22.42 -0.91 12.50
C TYR A 143 21.94 0.52 12.21
N VAL A 144 22.77 1.35 11.55
CA VAL A 144 22.37 2.70 11.13
C VAL A 144 21.30 2.63 10.03
N SER A 145 21.49 1.78 9.03
CA SER A 145 20.49 1.55 7.97
C SER A 145 19.15 1.10 8.56
N HIS A 146 19.17 0.17 9.50
CA HIS A 146 17.98 -0.34 10.15
C HIS A 146 17.35 0.64 11.14
N THR A 147 18.12 1.60 11.66
CA THR A 147 17.55 2.73 12.41
C THR A 147 16.65 3.57 11.51
N VAL A 148 17.11 3.87 10.28
CA VAL A 148 16.30 4.55 9.27
C VAL A 148 15.05 3.73 8.94
N PHE A 149 15.21 2.43 8.69
CA PHE A 149 14.08 1.51 8.48
C PHE A 149 13.04 1.61 9.62
N GLY A 150 13.46 1.41 10.88
CA GLY A 150 12.56 1.37 12.02
C GLY A 150 11.85 2.70 12.27
N MET A 151 12.57 3.82 12.15
CA MET A 151 11.97 5.16 12.30
C MET A 151 10.97 5.49 11.19
N SER A 152 11.30 5.18 9.94
CA SER A 152 10.41 5.36 8.80
C SER A 152 9.18 4.46 8.89
N THR A 153 9.35 3.20 9.33
CA THR A 153 8.23 2.28 9.56
C THR A 153 7.31 2.80 10.67
N GLU A 154 7.82 3.28 11.80
CA GLU A 154 6.93 3.81 12.85
C GLU A 154 6.18 5.07 12.40
N ALA A 155 6.85 5.98 11.69
CA ALA A 155 6.21 7.18 11.15
C ALA A 155 5.09 6.81 10.15
N ALA A 156 5.37 5.91 9.21
CA ALA A 156 4.39 5.45 8.23
C ALA A 156 3.25 4.67 8.87
N ARG A 157 3.53 3.84 9.89
CA ARG A 157 2.50 3.09 10.62
C ARG A 157 1.50 4.03 11.29
N LYS A 158 1.99 5.07 11.97
CA LYS A 158 1.11 6.09 12.58
C LYS A 158 0.24 6.81 11.56
N LEU A 159 0.77 7.05 10.36
CA LEU A 159 0.02 7.67 9.26
C LEU A 159 -1.08 6.73 8.71
N PHE A 160 -0.79 5.43 8.56
CA PHE A 160 -1.73 4.47 7.98
C PHE A 160 -2.72 3.86 8.98
N LEU A 161 -2.39 3.84 10.27
CA LEU A 161 -3.20 3.19 11.29
C LEU A 161 -4.65 3.72 11.36
N PRO A 162 -4.92 5.05 11.31
CA PRO A 162 -6.30 5.56 11.31
C PRO A 162 -7.11 5.02 10.14
N PHE A 163 -6.52 5.00 8.93
CA PHE A 163 -7.17 4.47 7.74
C PHE A 163 -7.60 3.00 7.92
N PHE A 164 -6.71 2.12 8.40
CA PHE A 164 -7.06 0.71 8.59
C PHE A 164 -8.02 0.46 9.76
N ARG A 165 -8.06 1.35 10.76
CA ARG A 165 -9.11 1.34 11.80
C ARG A 165 -10.47 1.69 11.20
N ASP A 166 -10.52 2.69 10.33
CA ASP A 166 -11.73 3.08 9.61
C ASP A 166 -12.21 1.95 8.69
N VAL A 167 -11.30 1.30 7.95
CA VAL A 167 -11.62 0.10 7.16
C VAL A 167 -12.26 -0.98 8.04
N LYS A 168 -11.64 -1.33 9.17
CA LYS A 168 -12.19 -2.34 10.09
C LYS A 168 -13.59 -1.96 10.57
N THR A 169 -13.80 -0.69 10.89
CA THR A 169 -15.09 -0.16 11.32
C THR A 169 -16.13 -0.28 10.21
N GLY A 170 -15.79 0.12 8.97
CA GLY A 170 -16.66 -0.03 7.81
C GLY A 170 -17.01 -1.48 7.49
N ILE A 171 -16.08 -2.42 7.64
CA ILE A 171 -16.37 -3.86 7.53
C ILE A 171 -17.41 -4.28 8.56
N GLY A 172 -17.31 -3.79 9.80
CA GLY A 172 -18.32 -3.99 10.85
C GLY A 172 -19.69 -3.48 10.43
N ILE A 173 -19.76 -2.24 9.93
CA ILE A 173 -21.00 -1.61 9.45
C ILE A 173 -21.67 -2.46 8.36
N VAL A 174 -20.91 -2.87 7.34
CA VAL A 174 -21.42 -3.70 6.24
C VAL A 174 -21.90 -5.07 6.74
N ARG A 175 -21.12 -5.70 7.63
CA ARG A 175 -21.44 -7.03 8.16
C ARG A 175 -22.69 -7.02 9.05
N ASN A 176 -22.87 -5.95 9.81
CA ASN A 176 -23.96 -5.83 10.79
C ASN A 176 -25.21 -5.16 10.19
N GLY A 177 -25.13 -4.60 8.97
CA GLY A 177 -26.24 -3.86 8.35
C GLY A 177 -26.52 -2.52 9.04
N GLU A 178 -25.51 -1.91 9.64
CA GLU A 178 -25.63 -0.61 10.30
C GLU A 178 -25.71 0.53 9.27
N GLN A 179 -26.22 1.69 9.69
CA GLN A 179 -26.26 2.85 8.79
C GLN A 179 -24.86 3.44 8.59
N PRO A 180 -24.42 3.64 7.33
CA PRO A 180 -23.15 4.29 7.01
C PRO A 180 -23.09 5.74 7.52
N ALA A 181 -21.92 6.16 8.01
CA ALA A 181 -21.67 7.57 8.26
C ALA A 181 -21.55 8.35 6.94
N ARG A 182 -22.01 9.60 6.93
CA ARG A 182 -21.84 10.50 5.78
C ARG A 182 -20.54 11.27 5.90
N LEU A 183 -19.76 11.30 4.81
CA LEU A 183 -18.58 12.16 4.74
C LEU A 183 -18.99 13.63 4.73
N GLN A 184 -18.44 14.40 5.65
CA GLN A 184 -18.61 15.85 5.67
C GLN A 184 -17.66 16.51 4.65
N THR A 185 -18.19 17.41 3.84
CA THR A 185 -17.42 18.16 2.82
C THR A 185 -16.97 19.54 3.31
N GLU A 186 -17.42 19.94 4.49
CA GLU A 186 -17.16 21.23 5.14
C GLU A 186 -16.65 20.99 6.56
N GLY A 187 -16.09 22.03 7.20
CA GLY A 187 -15.57 21.94 8.56
C GLY A 187 -14.20 21.24 8.69
N SER A 188 -13.85 20.86 9.92
CA SER A 188 -12.50 20.35 10.27
C SER A 188 -12.18 18.98 9.71
N THR A 189 -13.18 18.18 9.36
CA THR A 189 -13.01 16.82 8.81
C THR A 189 -12.91 16.80 7.28
N ARG A 190 -13.02 17.96 6.62
CA ARG A 190 -12.89 18.10 5.16
C ARG A 190 -11.62 17.44 4.61
N TRP A 191 -10.49 17.60 5.29
CA TRP A 191 -9.21 17.03 4.85
C TRP A 191 -9.23 15.50 4.79
N ARG A 192 -9.97 14.83 5.68
CA ARG A 192 -10.19 13.38 5.63
C ARG A 192 -10.95 13.00 4.36
N THR A 193 -12.04 13.71 4.06
CA THR A 193 -12.84 13.50 2.85
C THR A 193 -12.02 13.69 1.58
N LEU A 194 -11.21 14.76 1.52
CA LEU A 194 -10.31 15.01 0.38
C LEU A 194 -9.22 13.95 0.26
N GLY A 195 -8.65 13.50 1.38
CA GLY A 195 -7.67 12.41 1.41
C GLY A 195 -8.25 11.10 0.89
N LEU A 196 -9.45 10.71 1.33
CA LEU A 196 -10.13 9.51 0.84
C LEU A 196 -10.52 9.64 -0.65
N ALA A 197 -11.00 10.81 -1.08
CA ALA A 197 -11.28 11.06 -2.49
C ALA A 197 -10.02 10.94 -3.36
N PHE A 198 -8.89 11.49 -2.89
CA PHE A 198 -7.58 11.34 -3.53
C PHE A 198 -7.15 9.86 -3.61
N LEU A 199 -7.26 9.12 -2.51
CA LEU A 199 -6.89 7.70 -2.46
C LEU A 199 -7.78 6.84 -3.37
N LEU A 200 -9.09 7.11 -3.41
CA LEU A 200 -10.00 6.44 -4.34
C LEU A 200 -9.59 6.76 -5.78
N GLY A 201 -9.37 8.03 -6.09
CA GLY A 201 -8.89 8.45 -7.41
C GLY A 201 -7.55 7.80 -7.80
N ALA A 202 -6.61 7.64 -6.86
CA ALA A 202 -5.32 7.00 -7.11
C ALA A 202 -5.44 5.56 -7.63
N THR A 203 -6.52 4.86 -7.31
CA THR A 203 -6.78 3.51 -7.85
C THR A 203 -7.07 3.52 -9.35
N ALA A 204 -7.47 4.66 -9.93
CA ALA A 204 -7.60 4.85 -11.37
C ALA A 204 -6.26 4.72 -12.11
N GLY A 205 -5.14 5.00 -11.45
CA GLY A 205 -3.79 4.95 -12.01
C GLY A 205 -3.48 3.61 -12.68
N PRO A 206 -3.46 2.50 -11.91
CA PRO A 206 -3.31 1.16 -12.48
C PRO A 206 -4.53 0.71 -13.31
N ARG A 207 -5.76 1.05 -12.90
CA ARG A 207 -7.00 0.65 -13.59
C ARG A 207 -8.06 1.74 -13.58
N THR A 208 -8.34 2.29 -14.75
CA THR A 208 -9.25 3.41 -14.99
C THR A 208 -10.64 3.16 -14.39
N ASN A 209 -11.21 1.96 -14.56
CA ASN A 209 -12.57 1.66 -14.10
C ASN A 209 -12.65 1.21 -12.64
N ALA A 210 -11.53 0.95 -11.95
CA ALA A 210 -11.55 0.44 -10.58
C ALA A 210 -12.33 1.36 -9.61
N PRO A 211 -12.03 2.67 -9.49
CA PRO A 211 -12.77 3.50 -8.55
C PRO A 211 -14.22 3.73 -8.96
N LEU A 212 -14.51 3.86 -10.27
CA LEU A 212 -15.86 4.06 -10.78
C LEU A 212 -16.77 2.86 -10.52
N ALA A 213 -16.29 1.66 -10.83
CA ALA A 213 -17.05 0.44 -10.58
C ALA A 213 -17.29 0.24 -9.08
N THR A 214 -16.26 0.43 -8.25
CA THR A 214 -16.37 0.26 -6.80
C THR A 214 -17.31 1.29 -6.16
N VAL A 215 -17.21 2.58 -6.51
CA VAL A 215 -18.10 3.60 -5.94
C VAL A 215 -19.53 3.44 -6.44
N SER A 216 -19.75 2.97 -7.67
CA SER A 216 -21.08 2.65 -8.20
C SER A 216 -21.72 1.50 -7.43
N TRP A 217 -20.97 0.42 -7.14
CA TRP A 217 -21.44 -0.64 -6.25
C TRP A 217 -21.72 -0.14 -4.84
N ALA A 218 -20.83 0.67 -4.25
CA ALA A 218 -21.04 1.25 -2.93
C ALA A 218 -22.31 2.12 -2.88
N ALA A 219 -22.54 2.94 -3.91
CA ALA A 219 -23.75 3.74 -4.06
C ALA A 219 -25.01 2.88 -4.24
N ARG A 220 -24.94 1.84 -5.06
CA ARG A 220 -26.04 0.90 -5.32
C ARG A 220 -26.46 0.12 -4.07
N LEU A 221 -25.50 -0.20 -3.21
CA LEU A 221 -25.69 -0.87 -1.93
C LEU A 221 -26.12 0.08 -0.80
N GLY A 222 -26.23 1.40 -1.09
CA GLY A 222 -26.59 2.40 -0.09
C GLY A 222 -25.46 2.72 0.90
N LEU A 223 -24.24 2.27 0.65
CA LEU A 223 -23.06 2.57 1.47
C LEU A 223 -22.59 4.01 1.28
N VAL A 224 -22.71 4.51 0.05
CA VAL A 224 -22.37 5.90 -0.31
C VAL A 224 -23.62 6.59 -0.82
N ASP A 225 -24.03 7.68 -0.15
CA ASP A 225 -25.23 8.41 -0.56
C ASP A 225 -24.93 9.44 -1.65
N VAL A 226 -25.30 9.12 -2.88
CA VAL A 226 -25.30 10.05 -4.04
C VAL A 226 -26.69 10.58 -4.37
N SER A 227 -27.70 10.29 -3.54
CA SER A 227 -29.09 10.63 -3.82
C SER A 227 -29.29 12.14 -3.93
N GLY A 228 -30.20 12.51 -4.84
CA GLY A 228 -30.47 13.90 -5.17
C GLY A 228 -29.32 14.63 -5.87
N SER A 229 -28.15 14.05 -6.10
CA SER A 229 -27.03 14.68 -6.82
C SER A 229 -27.06 14.41 -8.32
N PRO A 230 -26.29 15.16 -9.15
CA PRO A 230 -26.11 14.83 -10.56
C PRO A 230 -25.52 13.42 -10.80
N LEU A 231 -24.82 12.85 -9.81
CA LEU A 231 -24.22 11.53 -9.87
C LEU A 231 -25.15 10.41 -9.36
N ALA A 232 -26.43 10.71 -9.11
CA ALA A 232 -27.40 9.72 -8.64
C ALA A 232 -27.53 8.51 -9.59
N PHE A 233 -27.26 8.67 -10.89
CA PHE A 233 -27.28 7.55 -11.85
C PHE A 233 -26.28 6.43 -11.50
N LEU A 234 -25.20 6.73 -10.76
CA LEU A 234 -24.19 5.74 -10.34
C LEU A 234 -24.75 4.67 -9.41
N SER A 235 -25.86 4.94 -8.70
CA SER A 235 -26.53 3.96 -7.85
C SER A 235 -27.53 3.08 -8.61
N SER A 236 -27.66 3.25 -9.94
CA SER A 236 -28.60 2.46 -10.76
C SER A 236 -28.08 1.06 -11.09
N LYS A 237 -29.00 0.11 -11.32
CA LYS A 237 -28.67 -1.23 -11.82
C LYS A 237 -27.97 -1.18 -13.19
N ALA A 238 -28.33 -0.21 -14.03
CA ALA A 238 -27.73 -0.02 -15.35
C ALA A 238 -26.26 0.40 -15.25
N ALA A 239 -25.94 1.39 -14.39
CA ALA A 239 -24.57 1.84 -14.18
C ALA A 239 -23.67 0.68 -13.72
N VAL A 240 -24.10 -0.08 -12.71
CA VAL A 240 -23.39 -1.27 -12.23
C VAL A 240 -23.24 -2.32 -13.33
N GLY A 241 -24.31 -2.56 -14.11
CA GLY A 241 -24.33 -3.51 -15.22
C GLY A 241 -23.40 -3.16 -16.38
N VAL A 242 -23.05 -1.87 -16.56
CA VAL A 242 -22.08 -1.40 -17.57
C VAL A 242 -20.66 -1.31 -17.02
N LEU A 243 -20.49 -0.73 -15.83
CA LEU A 243 -19.17 -0.50 -15.23
C LEU A 243 -18.48 -1.82 -14.82
N SER A 244 -19.24 -2.83 -14.40
CA SER A 244 -18.68 -4.14 -14.02
C SER A 244 -18.02 -4.86 -15.20
N PRO A 245 -18.68 -5.07 -16.36
CA PRO A 245 -18.01 -5.67 -17.51
C PRO A 245 -16.89 -4.79 -18.08
N MET A 246 -16.98 -3.45 -17.99
CA MET A 246 -15.85 -2.58 -18.36
C MET A 246 -14.63 -2.81 -17.46
N ALA A 247 -14.84 -2.89 -16.15
CA ALA A 247 -13.80 -3.20 -15.18
C ALA A 247 -13.18 -4.58 -15.41
N ILE A 248 -13.99 -5.61 -15.68
CA ILE A 248 -13.51 -6.96 -16.04
C ILE A 248 -12.76 -6.93 -17.37
N GLY A 249 -13.29 -6.20 -18.37
CA GLY A 249 -12.65 -6.03 -19.68
C GLY A 249 -11.26 -5.41 -19.56
N GLU A 250 -11.08 -4.43 -18.67
CA GLU A 250 -9.78 -3.81 -18.40
C GLU A 250 -8.76 -4.81 -17.80
N LEU A 251 -9.20 -5.78 -16.99
CA LEU A 251 -8.35 -6.87 -16.47
C LEU A 251 -7.89 -7.84 -17.56
N VAL A 252 -8.74 -8.07 -18.57
CA VAL A 252 -8.46 -9.00 -19.68
C VAL A 252 -7.62 -8.32 -20.76
N ALA A 253 -7.98 -7.10 -21.17
CA ALA A 253 -7.31 -6.34 -22.21
C ALA A 253 -5.84 -6.06 -21.87
N ASP A 254 -5.52 -5.85 -20.59
CA ASP A 254 -4.16 -5.61 -20.13
C ASP A 254 -3.22 -6.84 -20.26
N LYS A 255 -3.77 -8.02 -20.57
CA LYS A 255 -3.00 -9.24 -20.83
C LYS A 255 -2.78 -9.53 -22.31
N LEU A 256 -3.27 -8.66 -23.21
CA LEU A 256 -3.09 -8.79 -24.64
C LEU A 256 -1.83 -8.05 -25.12
N PRO A 257 -1.12 -8.55 -26.16
CA PRO A 257 0.15 -7.96 -26.64
C PRO A 257 0.07 -6.54 -27.21
N SER A 258 -1.12 -5.95 -27.29
CA SER A 258 -1.38 -4.65 -27.92
C SER A 258 -2.15 -3.72 -26.99
N THR A 259 -1.43 -3.13 -26.02
CA THR A 259 -1.97 -2.07 -25.17
C THR A 259 -1.30 -0.73 -25.52
N PRO A 260 -2.07 0.33 -25.86
CA PRO A 260 -1.53 1.68 -26.04
C PRO A 260 -0.78 2.17 -24.80
N SER A 261 0.10 3.16 -24.96
CA SER A 261 0.91 3.66 -23.85
C SER A 261 0.02 4.25 -22.75
N ARG A 262 0.20 3.80 -21.50
CA ARG A 262 -0.61 4.25 -20.36
C ARG A 262 -0.45 5.74 -20.03
N THR A 263 0.58 6.42 -20.54
CA THR A 263 0.81 7.86 -20.38
C THR A 263 0.34 8.67 -21.58
N GLU A 264 -0.35 8.05 -22.54
CA GLU A 264 -0.97 8.80 -23.62
C GLU A 264 -1.99 9.80 -23.05
N PRO A 265 -2.05 11.03 -23.59
CA PRO A 265 -2.90 12.09 -23.06
C PRO A 265 -4.36 11.69 -22.87
N LEU A 266 -4.89 10.88 -23.79
CA LEU A 266 -6.26 10.34 -23.70
C LEU A 266 -6.43 9.39 -22.52
N GLY A 267 -5.46 8.50 -22.28
CA GLY A 267 -5.49 7.56 -21.15
C GLY A 267 -5.35 8.26 -19.80
N VAL A 268 -4.49 9.28 -19.69
CA VAL A 268 -4.38 10.11 -18.47
C VAL A 268 -5.67 10.89 -18.24
N GLY A 269 -6.24 11.49 -19.30
CA GLY A 269 -7.51 12.20 -19.24
C GLY A 269 -8.67 11.32 -18.75
N ALA A 270 -8.79 10.10 -19.28
CA ALA A 270 -9.82 9.14 -18.86
C ALA A 270 -9.69 8.78 -17.37
N ARG A 271 -8.46 8.54 -16.88
CA ARG A 271 -8.21 8.27 -15.45
C ARG A 271 -8.52 9.45 -14.56
N ALA A 272 -8.14 10.66 -14.98
CA ALA A 272 -8.46 11.88 -14.25
C ALA A 272 -9.97 12.09 -14.11
N VAL A 273 -10.73 11.88 -15.19
CA VAL A 273 -12.20 11.95 -15.18
C VAL A 273 -12.79 10.87 -14.28
N SER A 274 -12.31 9.63 -14.39
CA SER A 274 -12.74 8.53 -13.52
C SER A 274 -12.51 8.83 -12.04
N GLY A 275 -11.30 9.32 -11.70
CA GLY A 275 -10.97 9.76 -10.35
C GLY A 275 -11.83 10.92 -9.88
N ALA A 276 -12.12 11.90 -10.74
CA ALA A 276 -12.97 13.04 -10.42
C ALA A 276 -14.40 12.63 -10.09
N ILE A 277 -15.03 11.83 -10.94
CA ILE A 277 -16.39 11.33 -10.73
C ILE A 277 -16.45 10.49 -9.45
N SER A 278 -15.46 9.62 -9.25
CA SER A 278 -15.43 8.73 -8.08
C SER A 278 -15.21 9.48 -6.77
N GLY A 279 -14.29 10.45 -6.75
CA GLY A 279 -14.05 11.31 -5.58
C GLY A 279 -15.26 12.18 -5.25
N ALA A 280 -15.92 12.76 -6.27
CA ALA A 280 -17.16 13.51 -6.08
C ALA A 280 -18.27 12.61 -5.52
N ALA A 281 -18.46 11.42 -6.09
CA ALA A 281 -19.49 10.46 -5.66
C ALA A 281 -19.28 10.01 -4.20
N LEU A 282 -18.03 9.69 -3.82
CA LEU A 282 -17.68 9.33 -2.44
C LEU A 282 -18.07 10.43 -1.44
N ALA A 283 -18.00 11.69 -1.86
CA ALA A 283 -18.33 12.87 -1.07
C ALA A 283 -19.77 13.41 -1.29
N GLY A 284 -20.71 12.54 -1.66
CA GLY A 284 -22.13 12.91 -1.80
C GLY A 284 -22.55 13.44 -3.18
N GLY A 285 -21.66 13.38 -4.17
CA GLY A 285 -21.94 13.65 -5.58
C GLY A 285 -21.98 15.12 -6.00
N ARG A 286 -21.69 16.06 -5.08
CA ARG A 286 -21.71 17.52 -5.38
C ARG A 286 -20.41 18.27 -5.10
N SER A 287 -19.44 17.67 -4.39
CA SER A 287 -18.24 18.38 -3.94
C SER A 287 -17.20 18.55 -5.05
N PRO A 288 -16.96 19.78 -5.56
CA PRO A 288 -15.96 20.00 -6.60
C PRO A 288 -14.54 19.75 -6.07
N SER A 289 -14.30 20.07 -4.79
CA SER A 289 -12.98 19.83 -4.18
C SER A 289 -12.66 18.34 -4.03
N ALA A 290 -13.65 17.49 -3.76
CA ALA A 290 -13.45 16.04 -3.75
C ALA A 290 -13.23 15.50 -5.17
N ALA A 291 -13.90 16.06 -6.17
CA ALA A 291 -13.64 15.75 -7.58
C ALA A 291 -12.19 16.08 -7.97
N LEU A 292 -11.72 17.30 -7.64
CA LEU A 292 -10.34 17.71 -7.91
C LEU A 292 -9.33 16.84 -7.18
N ALA A 293 -9.59 16.48 -5.91
CA ALA A 293 -8.73 15.58 -5.16
C ALA A 293 -8.65 14.18 -5.81
N GLY A 294 -9.78 13.63 -6.25
CA GLY A 294 -9.82 12.35 -6.97
C GLY A 294 -9.09 12.40 -8.31
N ALA A 295 -9.27 13.47 -9.10
CA ALA A 295 -8.52 13.66 -10.33
C ALA A 295 -7.00 13.74 -10.08
N ALA A 296 -6.59 14.51 -9.07
CA ALA A 296 -5.19 14.64 -8.68
C ALA A 296 -4.59 13.29 -8.25
N GLY A 297 -5.33 12.50 -7.48
CA GLY A 297 -4.94 11.15 -7.10
C GLY A 297 -4.69 10.24 -8.30
N ALA A 298 -5.63 10.23 -9.25
CA ALA A 298 -5.53 9.44 -10.48
C ALA A 298 -4.29 9.81 -11.30
N VAL A 299 -4.05 11.11 -11.49
CA VAL A 299 -2.90 11.62 -12.25
C VAL A 299 -1.59 11.26 -11.54
N ALA A 300 -1.49 11.52 -10.23
CA ALA A 300 -0.30 11.22 -9.43
C ALA A 300 0.04 9.72 -9.49
N ALA A 301 -0.95 8.85 -9.30
CA ALA A 301 -0.76 7.40 -9.36
C ALA A 301 -0.41 6.89 -10.77
N THR A 302 -0.92 7.53 -11.82
CA THR A 302 -0.57 7.17 -13.21
C THR A 302 0.91 7.39 -13.49
N TYR A 303 1.44 8.56 -13.13
CA TYR A 303 2.86 8.86 -13.34
C TYR A 303 3.77 8.07 -12.39
N LEU A 304 3.40 7.95 -11.11
CA LEU A 304 4.16 7.16 -10.15
C LEU A 304 4.23 5.68 -10.57
N GLY A 305 3.09 5.11 -11.00
CA GLY A 305 2.99 3.75 -11.52
C GLY A 305 3.86 3.55 -12.76
N TYR A 306 3.88 4.50 -13.69
CA TYR A 306 4.76 4.43 -14.87
C TYR A 306 6.25 4.40 -14.49
N LEU A 307 6.68 5.26 -13.55
CA LEU A 307 8.06 5.29 -13.07
C LEU A 307 8.47 4.00 -12.36
N LEU A 308 7.57 3.42 -11.56
CA LEU A 308 7.81 2.14 -10.88
C LEU A 308 7.83 0.98 -11.89
N ARG A 309 6.85 0.92 -12.80
CA ARG A 309 6.73 -0.16 -13.78
C ARG A 309 7.89 -0.18 -14.76
N THR A 310 8.37 0.97 -15.24
CA THR A 310 9.55 1.03 -16.13
C THR A 310 10.84 0.57 -15.44
N ARG A 311 10.92 0.61 -14.11
CA ARG A 311 12.03 0.01 -13.34
C ARG A 311 11.85 -1.49 -13.19
N LEU A 312 10.62 -1.96 -12.97
CA LEU A 312 10.31 -3.37 -12.72
C LEU A 312 10.21 -4.24 -13.99
N SER A 313 9.62 -3.73 -15.08
CA SER A 313 9.36 -4.51 -16.30
C SER A 313 10.63 -4.87 -17.07
N ARG A 314 11.63 -3.97 -17.10
CA ARG A 314 12.96 -4.21 -17.69
C ARG A 314 13.75 -5.35 -17.02
N ALA A 315 13.22 -5.87 -15.94
CA ALA A 315 13.99 -6.50 -14.88
C ALA A 315 13.42 -7.89 -14.53
N VAL A 316 12.10 -8.05 -14.60
CA VAL A 316 11.40 -9.33 -14.34
C VAL A 316 11.23 -10.18 -15.61
N GLY A 317 11.19 -9.57 -16.80
CA GLY A 317 11.02 -10.28 -18.08
C GLY A 317 9.67 -11.02 -18.23
N ARG A 318 8.75 -10.89 -17.27
CA ARG A 318 7.39 -11.44 -17.28
C ARG A 318 6.42 -10.38 -16.73
N ASP A 319 5.45 -9.98 -17.55
CA ASP A 319 4.57 -8.84 -17.21
C ASP A 319 3.39 -9.21 -16.29
N TRP A 320 3.01 -10.49 -16.23
CA TRP A 320 1.78 -10.91 -15.56
C TRP A 320 1.77 -10.77 -14.02
N PRO A 321 2.86 -11.04 -13.26
CA PRO A 321 2.83 -10.93 -11.80
C PRO A 321 2.74 -9.46 -11.34
N VAL A 322 3.36 -8.56 -12.09
CA VAL A 322 3.28 -7.12 -11.87
C VAL A 322 1.86 -6.63 -12.15
N ALA A 323 1.26 -7.06 -13.26
CA ALA A 323 -0.13 -6.72 -13.60
C ALA A 323 -1.12 -7.21 -12.53
N ALA A 324 -0.97 -8.44 -12.02
CA ALA A 324 -1.83 -8.96 -10.96
C ALA A 324 -1.72 -8.16 -9.65
N THR A 325 -0.52 -7.67 -9.32
CA THR A 325 -0.31 -6.80 -8.15
C THR A 325 -0.98 -5.43 -8.36
N GLU A 326 -0.86 -4.86 -9.55
CA GLU A 326 -1.55 -3.62 -9.93
C GLU A 326 -3.08 -3.76 -9.83
N ASP A 327 -3.64 -4.90 -10.27
CA ASP A 327 -5.08 -5.22 -10.19
C ASP A 327 -5.58 -5.27 -8.75
N LEU A 328 -4.83 -5.99 -7.89
CA LEU A 328 -5.16 -6.12 -6.47
C LEU A 328 -5.13 -4.75 -5.77
N LEU A 329 -4.12 -3.93 -6.06
CA LEU A 329 -4.02 -2.58 -5.51
C LEU A 329 -5.14 -1.67 -6.01
N ALA A 330 -5.54 -1.78 -7.28
CA ALA A 330 -6.61 -0.97 -7.84
C ALA A 330 -7.97 -1.28 -7.20
N PHE A 331 -8.45 -2.51 -7.35
CA PHE A 331 -9.80 -2.87 -6.89
C PHE A 331 -9.84 -3.09 -5.38
N GLY A 332 -8.81 -3.72 -4.80
CA GLY A 332 -8.70 -3.89 -3.36
C GLY A 332 -8.55 -2.55 -2.64
N GLY A 333 -7.69 -1.66 -3.16
CA GLY A 333 -7.53 -0.30 -2.64
C GLY A 333 -8.82 0.50 -2.71
N ALA A 334 -9.54 0.45 -3.83
CA ALA A 334 -10.82 1.16 -3.98
C ALA A 334 -11.86 0.67 -2.97
N ALA A 335 -11.96 -0.65 -2.77
CA ALA A 335 -12.87 -1.24 -1.79
C ALA A 335 -12.51 -0.82 -0.36
N LEU A 336 -11.23 -0.85 0.00
CA LEU A 336 -10.74 -0.39 1.31
C LEU A 336 -11.08 1.10 1.54
N VAL A 337 -10.91 1.95 0.53
CA VAL A 337 -11.25 3.37 0.65
C VAL A 337 -12.75 3.58 0.85
N CYS A 338 -13.61 2.86 0.11
CA CYS A 338 -15.06 2.93 0.33
C CYS A 338 -15.46 2.42 1.72
N LEU A 339 -14.83 1.37 2.23
CA LEU A 339 -15.05 0.89 3.60
C LEU A 339 -14.57 1.89 4.65
N ALA A 340 -13.44 2.56 4.43
CA ALA A 340 -12.98 3.62 5.33
C ALA A 340 -13.91 4.84 5.31
N ALA A 341 -14.49 5.18 4.15
CA ALA A 341 -15.36 6.33 3.97
C ALA A 341 -16.66 6.26 4.79
N ILE A 342 -17.18 5.05 5.00
CA ILE A 342 -18.42 4.84 5.76
C ILE A 342 -18.24 4.78 7.28
N ALA A 343 -16.99 4.79 7.76
CA ALA A 343 -16.71 4.85 9.18
C ALA A 343 -16.98 6.26 9.75
N PRO A 344 -17.48 6.36 11.00
CA PRO A 344 -17.72 7.63 11.68
C PRO A 344 -16.46 8.50 11.74
N GLN A 345 -16.65 9.82 11.64
CA GLN A 345 -15.54 10.76 11.72
C GLN A 345 -15.12 10.98 13.18
N ASP A 346 -13.89 11.42 13.45
CA ASP A 346 -13.41 11.61 14.83
C ASP A 346 -14.26 12.60 15.65
N GLN A 347 -15.00 13.52 15.00
CA GLN A 347 -15.99 14.36 15.67
C GLN A 347 -17.20 13.58 16.21
N ASP A 348 -17.58 12.48 15.55
CA ASP A 348 -18.68 11.61 15.97
C ASP A 348 -18.23 10.58 17.03
N ARG A 349 -16.92 10.45 17.28
CA ARG A 349 -16.34 9.55 18.31
C ARG A 349 -16.35 10.18 19.71
N GLY A 350 -16.76 11.43 19.82
CA GLY A 350 -16.88 12.18 21.08
C GLY A 350 -18.27 12.78 21.25
N ALA A 351 -19.24 11.92 21.55
CA ALA A 351 -20.53 12.27 22.16
C ALA A 351 -21.00 11.08 23.02
#